data_AF-A0A2D6R6D3-F1
#
_entry.id   AF-A0A2D6R6D3-F1
#
_cell.length_a   1.000
_cell.length_b   1.000
_cell.length_c   1.000
_cell.angle_alpha   90.00
_cell.angle_beta   90.00
_cell.angle_gamma   90.00
#
_symmetry.space_group_name_H-M   'P 1'
#
loop_
_entity.id
_entity.type
_entity.pdbx_description
1 polymer ?
#
loop_
_entity_poly.entity_id
_entity_poly.type
_entity_poly.pdbx_seq_one_letter_code
_entity_poly.pdbx_strand_id
1 'polypeptide(L)'
;MRYSIISFYRYHHIEKPELLRDELQGYCTKHDILGRILVGKEGINGACSGKKEVMEEFKSFLQSQFAGLTFREQPYNTHSYHKLVVRVRDEICAFGADVDLQNKGTYIEPTELKKMYENNEDFVIVDARNEYEYDVGKFKNAIKLPIETFREFPDEIMKHPEWKEKKVVLYCTGGIRCEKASAFMKEQGFNNVNHVKGGIINYVNQFPDQEWEGGLFVFDDRLVSDVGENITSCEHCGISEKQFYNCHNLDCDKLFICCKECREKFKTCCSTECNDAPRQRKEIQQPQEIIGKVENWYPKVGVALIKVNEEVKIGQTISIKGKTTDTSTRITEMRDDDGNVINHVSSGLITIPISEKVRKNDVVVV
;
A
#
# COMPACT_ATOMS: atom_id res chain seq x y z
N MET A 1 11.85 0.21 -11.44
CA MET A 1 10.53 -0.35 -11.08
C MET A 1 9.98 -1.19 -12.23
N ARG A 2 10.03 -2.53 -12.08
CA ARG A 2 9.62 -3.54 -13.09
C ARG A 2 8.15 -3.96 -12.97
N TYR A 3 7.54 -3.68 -11.83
CA TYR A 3 6.15 -4.00 -11.52
C TYR A 3 5.31 -2.75 -11.53
N SER A 4 4.00 -2.96 -11.62
CA SER A 4 2.99 -1.93 -11.48
C SER A 4 1.90 -2.41 -10.54
N ILE A 5 1.42 -1.50 -9.70
CA ILE A 5 0.25 -1.70 -8.85
C ILE A 5 -0.87 -0.90 -9.46
N ILE A 6 -1.98 -1.56 -9.78
CA ILE A 6 -3.19 -0.88 -10.23
C ILE A 6 -4.28 -1.00 -9.16
N SER A 7 -5.12 0.03 -9.08
CA SER A 7 -6.41 -0.06 -8.41
C SER A 7 -7.51 0.48 -9.32
N PHE A 8 -8.69 -0.13 -9.23
CA PHE A 8 -9.81 0.15 -10.10
C PHE A 8 -11.12 -0.23 -9.43
N TYR A 9 -12.19 0.45 -9.81
CA TYR A 9 -13.54 0.03 -9.47
C TYR A 9 -14.51 0.49 -10.54
N ARG A 10 -15.65 -0.18 -10.62
CA ARG A 10 -16.79 0.26 -11.41
C ARG A 10 -18.06 -0.36 -10.87
N TYR A 11 -19.04 0.50 -10.60
CA TYR A 11 -20.41 0.06 -10.42
C TYR A 11 -21.05 -0.15 -11.81
N HIS A 12 -21.42 -1.40 -12.08
CA HIS A 12 -22.05 -1.82 -13.33
C HIS A 12 -22.76 -3.14 -13.06
N HIS A 13 -23.97 -3.31 -13.58
CA HIS A 13 -24.71 -4.54 -13.35
C HIS A 13 -23.99 -5.73 -14.00
N ILE A 14 -23.68 -6.76 -13.20
CA ILE A 14 -23.07 -8.00 -13.66
C ILE A 14 -24.08 -9.13 -13.40
N GLU A 15 -24.55 -9.75 -14.48
CA GLU A 15 -25.58 -10.79 -14.40
C GLU A 15 -25.08 -12.06 -13.68
N LYS A 16 -23.84 -12.47 -13.98
CA LYS A 16 -23.23 -13.72 -13.49
C LYS A 16 -21.85 -13.47 -12.87
N PRO A 17 -21.78 -12.90 -11.65
CA PRO A 17 -20.52 -12.52 -11.02
C PRO A 17 -19.59 -13.72 -10.76
N GLU A 18 -20.13 -14.92 -10.60
CA GLU A 18 -19.36 -16.15 -10.40
C GLU A 18 -18.52 -16.51 -11.63
N LEU A 19 -19.09 -16.37 -12.83
CA LEU A 19 -18.39 -16.65 -14.10
C LEU A 19 -17.24 -15.68 -14.31
N LEU A 20 -17.50 -14.38 -14.10
CA LEU A 20 -16.46 -13.36 -14.19
C LEU A 20 -15.36 -13.59 -13.14
N ARG A 21 -15.73 -13.98 -11.91
CA ARG A 21 -14.74 -14.33 -10.88
C ARG A 21 -13.84 -15.48 -11.35
N ASP A 22 -14.39 -16.52 -11.95
CA ASP A 22 -13.61 -17.67 -12.46
C ASP A 22 -12.69 -17.26 -13.63
N GLU A 23 -13.19 -16.41 -14.54
CA GLU A 23 -12.40 -15.86 -15.64
C GLU A 23 -11.22 -15.01 -15.14
N LEU A 24 -11.48 -14.07 -14.21
CA LEU A 24 -10.46 -13.24 -13.59
C LEU A 24 -9.44 -14.07 -12.81
N GLN A 25 -9.90 -15.07 -12.05
CA GLN A 25 -9.02 -15.98 -11.32
C GLN A 25 -8.09 -16.72 -12.28
N GLY A 26 -8.61 -17.24 -13.39
CA GLY A 26 -7.83 -17.93 -14.42
C GLY A 26 -6.82 -17.02 -15.11
N TYR A 27 -7.25 -15.83 -15.54
CA TYR A 27 -6.39 -14.84 -16.18
C TYR A 27 -5.26 -14.41 -15.25
N CYS A 28 -5.58 -13.93 -14.04
CA CYS A 28 -4.58 -13.45 -13.11
C CYS A 28 -3.59 -14.54 -12.69
N THR A 29 -4.05 -15.78 -12.50
CA THR A 29 -3.15 -16.91 -12.17
C THR A 29 -2.19 -17.23 -13.32
N LYS A 30 -2.70 -17.26 -14.56
CA LYS A 30 -1.89 -17.55 -15.75
C LYS A 30 -0.80 -16.49 -15.99
N HIS A 31 -1.11 -15.24 -15.67
CA HIS A 31 -0.25 -14.09 -15.97
C HIS A 31 0.58 -13.60 -14.77
N ASP A 32 0.62 -14.33 -13.66
CA ASP A 32 1.37 -13.95 -12.45
C ASP A 32 0.94 -12.56 -11.93
N ILE A 33 -0.37 -12.38 -11.74
CA ILE A 33 -0.97 -11.19 -11.13
C ILE A 33 -1.45 -11.56 -9.73
N LEU A 34 -0.96 -10.82 -8.72
CA LEU A 34 -1.35 -10.98 -7.31
C LEU A 34 -2.16 -9.77 -6.88
N GLY A 35 -3.09 -9.93 -5.95
CA GLY A 35 -4.02 -8.85 -5.62
C GLY A 35 -5.30 -9.32 -4.98
N ARG A 36 -6.20 -8.37 -4.73
CA ARG A 36 -7.56 -8.63 -4.30
C ARG A 36 -8.53 -8.02 -5.30
N ILE A 37 -9.41 -8.85 -5.85
CA ILE A 37 -10.48 -8.43 -6.75
C ILE A 37 -11.81 -8.95 -6.20
N LEU A 38 -12.74 -8.03 -5.98
CA LEU A 38 -14.11 -8.29 -5.57
C LEU A 38 -15.02 -8.09 -6.77
N VAL A 39 -15.89 -9.07 -7.00
CA VAL A 39 -16.93 -9.03 -8.02
C VAL A 39 -18.26 -9.17 -7.31
N GLY A 40 -19.26 -8.38 -7.70
CA GLY A 40 -20.63 -8.51 -7.20
C GLY A 40 -21.61 -8.20 -8.32
N LYS A 41 -22.90 -8.42 -8.07
CA LYS A 41 -23.93 -8.01 -9.02
C LYS A 41 -23.91 -6.51 -9.30
N GLU A 42 -23.43 -5.72 -8.33
CA GLU A 42 -23.28 -4.27 -8.44
C GLU A 42 -22.02 -3.81 -9.18
N GLY A 43 -21.06 -4.71 -9.47
CA GLY A 43 -19.87 -4.36 -10.26
C GLY A 43 -18.57 -5.04 -9.83
N ILE A 44 -17.47 -4.32 -9.98
CA ILE A 44 -16.11 -4.80 -9.71
C ILE A 44 -15.29 -3.78 -8.92
N ASN A 45 -14.47 -4.24 -8.00
CA ASN A 45 -13.51 -3.45 -7.24
C ASN A 45 -12.23 -4.25 -7.06
N GLY A 46 -11.08 -3.68 -7.33
CA GLY A 46 -9.84 -4.42 -7.19
C GLY A 46 -8.60 -3.56 -7.05
N ALA A 47 -7.60 -4.18 -6.46
CA ALA A 47 -6.23 -3.71 -6.51
C ALA A 47 -5.30 -4.91 -6.65
N CYS A 48 -4.36 -4.83 -7.58
CA CYS A 48 -3.47 -5.92 -7.91
C CYS A 48 -2.14 -5.40 -8.46
N SER A 49 -1.14 -6.27 -8.47
CA SER A 49 0.19 -5.97 -8.95
C SER A 49 0.73 -7.09 -9.85
N GLY A 50 1.56 -6.73 -10.81
CA GLY A 50 2.21 -7.62 -11.75
C GLY A 50 3.28 -6.87 -12.54
N LYS A 51 3.96 -7.57 -13.46
CA LYS A 51 4.93 -6.93 -14.37
C LYS A 51 4.23 -5.88 -15.25
N LYS A 52 4.90 -4.77 -15.53
CA LYS A 52 4.30 -3.63 -16.25
C LYS A 52 3.59 -4.03 -17.54
N GLU A 53 4.24 -4.83 -18.38
CA GLU A 53 3.70 -5.25 -19.68
C GLU A 53 2.44 -6.10 -19.51
N VAL A 54 2.44 -7.01 -18.53
CA VAL A 54 1.28 -7.83 -18.16
C VAL A 54 0.14 -6.96 -17.64
N MET A 55 0.44 -5.92 -16.85
CA MET A 55 -0.58 -5.02 -16.32
C MET A 55 -1.23 -4.18 -17.42
N GLU A 56 -0.52 -3.79 -18.47
CA GLU A 56 -1.12 -3.13 -19.65
C GLU A 56 -2.12 -4.04 -20.38
N GLU A 57 -1.75 -5.32 -20.58
CA GLU A 57 -2.65 -6.31 -21.16
C GLU A 57 -3.89 -6.54 -20.27
N PHE A 58 -3.69 -6.63 -18.96
CA PHE A 58 -4.78 -6.83 -18.01
C PHE A 58 -5.73 -5.62 -17.96
N LYS A 59 -5.20 -4.39 -18.01
CA LYS A 59 -6.02 -3.16 -18.11
C LYS A 59 -6.89 -3.20 -19.36
N SER A 60 -6.30 -3.59 -20.50
CA SER A 60 -7.02 -3.71 -21.78
C SER A 60 -8.10 -4.80 -21.71
N PHE A 61 -7.79 -5.95 -21.11
CA PHE A 61 -8.74 -7.03 -20.86
C PHE A 61 -9.93 -6.55 -20.02
N LEU A 62 -9.67 -5.89 -18.89
CA LEU A 62 -10.73 -5.34 -18.03
C LEU A 62 -11.56 -4.25 -18.75
N GLN A 63 -10.94 -3.37 -19.53
CA GLN A 63 -11.67 -2.35 -20.30
C GLN A 63 -12.57 -2.95 -21.38
N SER A 64 -12.20 -4.09 -21.95
CA SER A 64 -13.07 -4.81 -22.90
C SER A 64 -14.36 -5.32 -22.25
N GLN A 65 -14.30 -5.68 -20.95
CA GLN A 65 -15.45 -6.10 -20.15
C GLN A 65 -16.21 -4.91 -19.53
N PHE A 66 -15.50 -3.81 -19.27
CA PHE A 66 -15.98 -2.66 -18.50
C PHE A 66 -15.65 -1.33 -19.21
N ALA A 67 -16.45 -0.96 -20.21
CA ALA A 67 -16.21 0.20 -21.07
C ALA A 67 -16.12 1.54 -20.29
N GLY A 68 -14.93 2.11 -20.14
CA GLY A 68 -14.70 3.35 -19.35
C GLY A 68 -14.21 3.10 -17.93
N LEU A 69 -13.79 1.87 -17.60
CA LEU A 69 -13.03 1.59 -16.39
C LEU A 69 -11.72 2.38 -16.41
N THR A 70 -11.47 3.11 -15.33
CA THR A 70 -10.23 3.86 -15.13
C THR A 70 -9.35 3.14 -14.12
N PHE A 71 -8.04 3.33 -14.27
CA PHE A 71 -7.04 2.71 -13.41
C PHE A 71 -6.21 3.79 -12.75
N ARG A 72 -5.92 3.60 -11.48
CA ARG A 72 -4.86 4.31 -10.79
C ARG A 72 -3.66 3.41 -10.78
N GLU A 73 -2.53 3.92 -11.23
CA GLU A 73 -1.33 3.13 -11.43
C GLU A 73 -0.15 3.72 -10.66
N GLN A 74 0.62 2.86 -10.01
CA GLN A 74 1.85 3.23 -9.33
C GLN A 74 2.95 2.24 -9.68
N PRO A 75 4.12 2.71 -10.16
CA PRO A 75 5.25 1.82 -10.41
C PRO A 75 5.78 1.25 -9.09
N TYR A 76 6.22 -0.01 -9.12
CA TYR A 76 6.80 -0.69 -7.96
C TYR A 76 7.92 -1.66 -8.37
N ASN A 77 8.64 -2.20 -7.39
CA ASN A 77 9.80 -3.07 -7.65
C ASN A 77 9.44 -4.56 -7.67
N THR A 78 8.39 -4.96 -6.95
CA THR A 78 7.95 -6.36 -6.78
C THR A 78 6.43 -6.45 -6.76
N HIS A 79 5.84 -7.58 -6.38
CA HIS A 79 4.42 -7.62 -6.01
C HIS A 79 4.15 -6.88 -4.69
N SER A 80 3.02 -6.17 -4.61
CA SER A 80 2.53 -5.58 -3.35
C SER A 80 1.55 -6.49 -2.60
N TYR A 81 1.34 -7.72 -3.08
CA TYR A 81 0.46 -8.70 -2.48
C TYR A 81 1.17 -10.06 -2.42
N HIS A 82 1.03 -10.76 -1.30
CA HIS A 82 1.51 -12.13 -1.16
C HIS A 82 0.74 -13.19 -1.95
N LYS A 83 -0.53 -12.92 -2.31
CA LYS A 83 -1.38 -13.88 -3.04
C LYS A 83 -2.49 -13.19 -3.81
N LEU A 84 -3.03 -13.91 -4.80
CA LEU A 84 -4.25 -13.55 -5.49
C LEU A 84 -5.49 -13.99 -4.69
N VAL A 85 -6.46 -13.10 -4.59
CA VAL A 85 -7.79 -13.35 -4.02
C VAL A 85 -8.85 -12.74 -4.92
N VAL A 86 -9.55 -13.57 -5.70
CA VAL A 86 -10.74 -13.13 -6.44
C VAL A 86 -11.98 -13.69 -5.73
N ARG A 87 -12.93 -12.85 -5.34
CA ARG A 87 -14.10 -13.26 -4.55
C ARG A 87 -15.38 -12.62 -5.04
N VAL A 88 -16.45 -13.41 -5.05
CA VAL A 88 -17.81 -12.87 -5.16
C VAL A 88 -18.25 -12.32 -3.81
N ARG A 89 -18.91 -11.15 -3.85
CA ARG A 89 -19.52 -10.48 -2.71
C ARG A 89 -20.87 -9.88 -3.13
N ASP A 90 -21.77 -9.77 -2.16
CA ASP A 90 -23.02 -9.02 -2.36
C ASP A 90 -22.71 -7.56 -2.65
N GLU A 91 -21.75 -6.99 -1.90
CA GLU A 91 -21.24 -5.65 -2.08
C GLU A 91 -19.73 -5.65 -2.40
N ILE A 92 -19.32 -4.98 -3.49
CA ILE A 92 -17.91 -4.70 -3.82
C ILE A 92 -17.29 -3.63 -2.92
N CYS A 93 -18.16 -2.87 -2.24
CA CYS A 93 -17.83 -1.94 -1.16
C CYS A 93 -18.94 -2.06 -0.11
N ALA A 94 -18.66 -2.80 0.97
CA ALA A 94 -19.67 -3.12 1.99
C ALA A 94 -20.09 -1.87 2.76
N PHE A 95 -21.34 -1.43 2.53
CA PHE A 95 -21.93 -0.24 3.13
C PHE A 95 -23.04 -0.57 4.12
N GLY A 96 -23.66 -1.75 4.01
CA GLY A 96 -24.66 -2.20 4.98
C GLY A 96 -26.03 -1.52 4.88
N ALA A 97 -26.26 -0.72 3.84
CA ALA A 97 -27.56 -0.14 3.52
C ALA A 97 -27.78 -0.17 2.00
N ASP A 98 -29.04 -0.33 1.59
CA ASP A 98 -29.45 -0.19 0.19
C ASP A 98 -29.43 1.29 -0.19
N VAL A 99 -28.80 1.61 -1.32
CA VAL A 99 -28.62 2.99 -1.80
C VAL A 99 -28.78 3.02 -3.32
N ASP A 100 -29.52 4.00 -3.83
CA ASP A 100 -29.58 4.24 -5.26
C ASP A 100 -28.37 5.06 -5.74
N LEU A 101 -27.41 4.37 -6.36
CA LEU A 101 -26.22 4.99 -6.93
C LEU A 101 -26.52 5.99 -8.07
N GLN A 102 -27.73 6.01 -8.63
CA GLN A 102 -28.15 7.07 -9.56
C GLN A 102 -28.29 8.41 -8.85
N ASN A 103 -28.56 8.41 -7.55
CA ASN A 103 -28.70 9.61 -6.72
C ASN A 103 -27.38 10.08 -6.09
N LYS A 104 -26.21 9.64 -6.59
CA LYS A 104 -24.91 10.08 -6.06
C LYS A 104 -24.71 11.59 -6.05
N GLY A 105 -23.79 12.03 -5.19
CA GLY A 105 -23.37 13.43 -5.08
C GLY A 105 -22.63 13.91 -6.32
N THR A 106 -22.41 15.23 -6.36
CA THR A 106 -21.72 15.90 -7.47
C THR A 106 -20.22 15.64 -7.38
N TYR A 107 -19.60 15.23 -8.48
CA TYR A 107 -18.14 15.15 -8.53
C TYR A 107 -17.56 16.55 -8.58
N ILE A 108 -16.58 16.81 -7.70
CA ILE A 108 -15.67 17.94 -7.84
C ILE A 108 -14.32 17.44 -8.32
N GLU A 109 -13.69 18.18 -9.22
CA GLU A 109 -12.33 17.88 -9.66
C GLU A 109 -11.33 18.28 -8.55
N PRO A 110 -10.14 17.64 -8.46
CA PRO A 110 -9.11 18.06 -7.50
C PRO A 110 -8.77 19.55 -7.59
N THR A 111 -8.76 20.12 -8.79
CA THR A 111 -8.54 21.55 -9.04
C THR A 111 -9.61 22.43 -8.40
N GLU A 112 -10.84 21.96 -8.30
CA GLU A 112 -11.94 22.66 -7.66
C GLU A 112 -11.79 22.63 -6.13
N LEU A 113 -11.51 21.46 -5.55
CA LEU A 113 -11.22 21.36 -4.11
C LEU A 113 -10.05 22.28 -3.72
N LYS A 114 -8.98 22.31 -4.51
CA LYS A 114 -7.84 23.20 -4.28
C LYS A 114 -8.27 24.67 -4.23
N LYS A 115 -9.07 25.12 -5.20
CA LYS A 115 -9.60 26.49 -5.23
C LYS A 115 -10.48 26.80 -4.03
N MET A 116 -11.29 25.84 -3.57
CA MET A 116 -12.10 26.02 -2.37
C MET A 116 -11.24 26.31 -1.14
N TYR A 117 -10.10 25.62 -0.99
CA TYR A 117 -9.11 25.92 0.06
C TYR A 117 -8.46 27.30 -0.14
N GLU A 118 -7.99 27.62 -1.34
CA GLU A 118 -7.33 28.90 -1.64
C GLU A 118 -8.24 30.10 -1.39
N ASN A 119 -9.53 29.95 -1.70
CA ASN A 119 -10.54 31.00 -1.52
C ASN A 119 -11.10 31.06 -0.10
N ASN A 120 -10.70 30.15 0.80
CA ASN A 120 -11.28 29.98 2.13
C ASN A 120 -12.82 29.86 2.09
N GLU A 121 -13.33 29.05 1.15
CA GLU A 121 -14.77 28.75 1.09
C GLU A 121 -15.26 28.05 2.36
N ASP A 122 -16.52 28.27 2.74
CA ASP A 122 -17.18 27.54 3.82
C ASP A 122 -17.72 26.20 3.29
N PHE A 123 -17.07 25.11 3.67
CA PHE A 123 -17.49 23.75 3.36
C PHE A 123 -17.07 22.77 4.46
N VAL A 124 -17.80 21.66 4.54
CA VAL A 124 -17.50 20.55 5.45
C VAL A 124 -16.77 19.47 4.65
N ILE A 125 -15.49 19.23 4.93
CA ILE A 125 -14.76 18.11 4.34
C ILE A 125 -14.79 16.90 5.27
N VAL A 126 -15.30 15.78 4.77
CA VAL A 126 -15.58 14.58 5.57
C VAL A 126 -14.79 13.39 5.01
N ASP A 127 -14.03 12.75 5.89
CA ASP A 127 -13.33 11.51 5.58
C ASP A 127 -14.29 10.33 5.63
N ALA A 128 -14.58 9.71 4.49
CA ALA A 128 -15.43 8.52 4.42
C ALA A 128 -14.64 7.22 4.66
N ARG A 129 -13.41 7.31 5.15
CA ARG A 129 -12.56 6.16 5.45
C ARG A 129 -12.72 5.70 6.90
N ASN A 130 -12.15 4.53 7.20
CA ASN A 130 -12.10 4.03 8.58
C ASN A 130 -11.17 4.91 9.42
N GLU A 131 -11.38 4.93 10.73
CA GLU A 131 -10.66 5.83 11.65
C GLU A 131 -9.13 5.70 11.57
N TYR A 132 -8.61 4.48 11.45
CA TYR A 132 -7.17 4.24 11.35
C TYR A 132 -6.57 4.83 10.06
N GLU A 133 -7.36 4.96 8.99
CA GLU A 133 -6.89 5.55 7.72
C GLU A 133 -6.76 7.08 7.84
N TYR A 134 -7.64 7.71 8.62
CA TYR A 134 -7.57 9.15 8.94
C TYR A 134 -6.34 9.46 9.79
N ASP A 135 -6.03 8.60 10.76
CA ASP A 135 -4.89 8.78 11.65
C ASP A 135 -3.54 8.66 10.92
N VAL A 136 -3.51 7.93 9.80
CA VAL A 136 -2.33 7.83 8.91
C VAL A 136 -2.08 9.13 8.14
N GLY A 137 -3.14 9.79 7.70
CA GLY A 137 -3.07 11.02 6.91
C GLY A 137 -4.45 11.48 6.48
N LYS A 138 -4.61 12.76 6.18
CA LYS A 138 -5.91 13.42 6.00
C LYS A 138 -5.76 14.73 5.24
N PHE A 139 -6.88 15.24 4.72
CA PHE A 139 -6.93 16.62 4.27
C PHE A 139 -6.98 17.60 5.45
N LYS A 140 -6.42 18.81 5.27
CA LYS A 140 -6.52 19.92 6.23
C LYS A 140 -7.98 20.16 6.61
N ASN A 141 -8.23 20.31 7.90
CA ASN A 141 -9.57 20.54 8.47
C ASN A 141 -10.60 19.41 8.22
N ALA A 142 -10.19 18.25 7.69
CA ALA A 142 -11.09 17.13 7.50
C ALA A 142 -11.66 16.60 8.81
N ILE A 143 -12.96 16.35 8.81
CA ILE A 143 -13.67 15.74 9.92
C ILE A 143 -13.49 14.22 9.87
N LYS A 144 -13.00 13.67 10.98
CA LYS A 144 -12.94 12.23 11.25
C LYS A 144 -14.31 11.75 11.70
N LEU A 145 -14.87 10.76 11.02
CA LEU A 145 -15.98 9.98 11.55
C LEU A 145 -15.41 8.81 12.39
N PRO A 146 -15.91 8.55 13.61
CA PRO A 146 -15.44 7.46 14.45
C PRO A 146 -16.02 6.11 13.98
N ILE A 147 -15.65 5.70 12.76
CA ILE A 147 -16.09 4.44 12.16
C ILE A 147 -14.93 3.45 12.05
N GLU A 148 -15.09 2.24 12.59
CA GLU A 148 -14.12 1.15 12.44
C GLU A 148 -14.27 0.49 11.07
N THR A 149 -15.53 0.39 10.59
CA THR A 149 -15.86 -0.14 9.29
C THR A 149 -16.78 0.80 8.50
N PHE A 150 -16.66 0.79 7.18
CA PHE A 150 -17.50 1.60 6.31
C PHE A 150 -19.01 1.29 6.42
N ARG A 151 -19.40 0.16 7.02
CA ARG A 151 -20.80 -0.17 7.30
C ARG A 151 -21.43 0.70 8.39
N GLU A 152 -20.61 1.35 9.21
CA GLU A 152 -21.07 2.25 10.26
C GLU A 152 -21.30 3.68 9.74
N PHE A 153 -20.83 3.99 8.52
CA PHE A 153 -20.99 5.31 7.92
C PHE A 153 -22.46 5.79 7.89
N PRO A 154 -23.46 4.99 7.48
CA PRO A 154 -24.87 5.40 7.47
C PRO A 154 -25.36 5.92 8.83
N ASP A 155 -25.02 5.21 9.91
CA ASP A 155 -25.46 5.57 11.26
C ASP A 155 -24.69 6.78 11.77
N GLU A 156 -23.40 6.86 11.48
CA GLU A 156 -22.53 7.94 11.96
C GLU A 156 -22.86 9.28 11.30
N ILE A 157 -23.06 9.29 9.98
CA ILE A 157 -23.35 10.55 9.27
C ILE A 157 -24.69 11.17 9.68
N MET A 158 -25.65 10.34 10.10
CA MET A 158 -26.96 10.80 10.56
C MET A 158 -26.92 11.54 11.90
N LYS A 159 -25.82 11.42 12.65
CA LYS A 159 -25.57 12.20 13.88
C LYS A 159 -25.19 13.65 13.59
N HIS A 160 -25.02 14.01 12.32
CA HIS A 160 -24.64 15.36 11.86
C HIS A 160 -25.72 16.06 11.04
N PRO A 161 -26.95 16.24 11.56
CA PRO A 161 -28.03 16.92 10.84
C PRO A 161 -27.70 18.38 10.51
N GLU A 162 -26.79 19.02 11.25
CA GLU A 162 -26.34 20.39 11.03
C GLU A 162 -25.58 20.58 9.70
N TRP A 163 -25.20 19.51 9.01
CA TRP A 163 -24.57 19.57 7.69
C TRP A 163 -25.56 19.45 6.52
N LYS A 164 -26.86 19.21 6.76
CA LYS A 164 -27.85 19.02 5.70
C LYS A 164 -27.93 20.19 4.71
N GLU A 165 -27.77 21.42 5.20
CA GLU A 165 -27.79 22.64 4.38
C GLU A 165 -26.39 23.16 4.02
N LYS A 166 -25.32 22.46 4.42
CA LYS A 166 -23.94 22.87 4.13
C LYS A 166 -23.43 22.22 2.85
N LYS A 167 -22.44 22.85 2.21
CA LYS A 167 -21.63 22.18 1.18
C LYS A 167 -20.78 21.12 1.86
N VAL A 168 -21.09 19.85 1.64
CA VAL A 168 -20.29 18.71 2.14
C VAL A 168 -19.43 18.17 1.00
N VAL A 169 -18.15 17.92 1.28
CA VAL A 169 -17.19 17.30 0.36
C VAL A 169 -16.68 16.01 0.99
N LEU A 170 -17.10 14.88 0.43
CA LEU A 170 -16.63 13.55 0.81
C LEU A 170 -15.34 13.21 0.07
N TYR A 171 -14.44 12.52 0.76
CA TYR A 171 -13.30 11.86 0.12
C TYR A 171 -13.04 10.49 0.72
N CYS A 172 -12.36 9.66 -0.06
CA CYS A 172 -11.73 8.43 0.39
C CYS A 172 -10.51 8.17 -0.50
N THR A 173 -9.79 7.06 -0.28
CA THR A 173 -8.58 6.70 -1.04
C THR A 173 -8.79 6.79 -2.54
N GLY A 174 -9.90 6.25 -3.01
CA GLY A 174 -10.12 6.01 -4.42
C GLY A 174 -11.56 6.19 -4.91
N GLY A 175 -12.38 7.00 -4.25
CA GLY A 175 -13.73 7.35 -4.71
C GLY A 175 -14.83 6.31 -4.47
N ILE A 176 -14.56 5.00 -4.50
CA ILE A 176 -15.60 3.95 -4.44
C ILE A 176 -16.57 4.07 -3.25
N ARG A 177 -16.08 4.43 -2.06
CA ARG A 177 -16.90 4.65 -0.86
C ARG A 177 -17.79 5.88 -1.00
N CYS A 178 -17.25 6.95 -1.57
CA CYS A 178 -17.96 8.21 -1.77
C CYS A 178 -19.16 8.08 -2.71
N GLU A 179 -19.15 7.12 -3.65
CA GLU A 179 -20.31 6.84 -4.50
C GLU A 179 -21.53 6.46 -3.65
N LYS A 180 -21.38 5.48 -2.74
CA LYS A 180 -22.46 5.04 -1.82
C LYS A 180 -22.77 6.07 -0.75
N ALA A 181 -21.72 6.60 -0.09
CA ALA A 181 -21.89 7.58 0.97
C ALA A 181 -22.62 8.84 0.49
N SER A 182 -22.26 9.36 -0.69
CA SER A 182 -22.89 10.58 -1.21
C SER A 182 -24.33 10.38 -1.65
N ALA A 183 -24.64 9.22 -2.26
CA ALA A 183 -26.01 8.86 -2.62
C ALA A 183 -26.89 8.70 -1.38
N PHE A 184 -26.40 7.98 -0.36
CA PHE A 184 -27.09 7.84 0.92
C PHE A 184 -27.36 9.20 1.57
N MET A 185 -26.35 10.07 1.67
CA MET A 185 -26.55 11.40 2.26
C MET A 185 -27.63 12.20 1.52
N LYS A 186 -27.68 12.13 0.18
CA LYS A 186 -28.74 12.80 -0.59
C LYS A 186 -30.13 12.22 -0.30
N GLU A 187 -30.25 10.90 -0.18
CA GLU A 187 -31.51 10.24 0.23
C GLU A 187 -31.95 10.65 1.64
N GLN A 188 -31.01 10.92 2.54
CA GLN A 188 -31.27 11.39 3.90
C GLN A 188 -31.50 12.91 4.02
N GLY A 189 -31.54 13.63 2.90
CA GLY A 189 -31.88 15.05 2.83
C GLY A 189 -30.69 16.00 3.07
N PHE A 190 -29.47 15.58 2.74
CA PHE A 190 -28.35 16.50 2.60
C PHE A 190 -28.36 17.10 1.19
N ASN A 191 -28.48 18.43 1.09
CA ASN A 191 -28.85 19.10 -0.16
C ASN A 191 -27.64 19.39 -1.08
N ASN A 192 -26.44 19.56 -0.52
CA ASN A 192 -25.24 19.93 -1.27
C ASN A 192 -24.07 18.97 -0.99
N VAL A 193 -24.23 17.72 -1.44
CA VAL A 193 -23.25 16.65 -1.26
C VAL A 193 -22.35 16.51 -2.49
N ASN A 194 -21.06 16.69 -2.27
CA ASN A 194 -20.02 16.62 -3.28
C ASN A 194 -19.00 15.56 -2.90
N HIS A 195 -18.20 15.09 -3.86
CA HIS A 195 -17.13 14.15 -3.60
C HIS A 195 -15.96 14.28 -4.58
N VAL A 196 -14.75 14.07 -4.07
CA VAL A 196 -13.53 14.27 -4.83
C VAL A 196 -13.38 13.20 -5.90
N LYS A 197 -13.44 13.62 -7.17
CA LYS A 197 -13.30 12.71 -8.30
C LYS A 197 -11.93 12.05 -8.27
N GLY A 198 -11.92 10.73 -8.29
CA GLY A 198 -10.70 9.95 -8.21
C GLY A 198 -10.10 9.84 -6.81
N GLY A 199 -10.72 10.43 -5.78
CA GLY A 199 -10.30 10.33 -4.38
C GLY A 199 -8.95 10.98 -4.08
N ILE A 200 -8.37 10.64 -2.93
CA ILE A 200 -7.09 11.16 -2.44
C ILE A 200 -5.99 10.93 -3.46
N ILE A 201 -5.89 9.72 -4.04
CA ILE A 201 -4.84 9.37 -5.00
C ILE A 201 -4.82 10.34 -6.18
N ASN A 202 -5.98 10.72 -6.71
CA ASN A 202 -6.04 11.66 -7.84
C ASN A 202 -5.63 13.08 -7.41
N TYR A 203 -5.98 13.49 -6.20
CA TYR A 203 -5.59 14.79 -5.67
C TYR A 203 -4.07 14.89 -5.47
N VAL A 204 -3.47 13.96 -4.71
CA VAL A 204 -2.03 14.02 -4.38
C VAL A 204 -1.13 13.85 -5.61
N ASN A 205 -1.61 13.14 -6.64
CA ASN A 205 -0.89 13.04 -7.92
C ASN A 205 -0.88 14.37 -8.70
N GLN A 206 -1.91 15.21 -8.56
CA GLN A 206 -2.00 16.51 -9.23
C GLN A 206 -1.37 17.63 -8.40
N PHE A 207 -1.51 17.56 -7.08
CA PHE A 207 -1.04 18.55 -6.11
C PHE A 207 -0.24 17.87 -4.99
N PRO A 208 0.99 17.42 -5.29
CA PRO A 208 1.85 16.84 -4.26
C PRO A 208 2.12 17.87 -3.16
N ASP A 209 2.14 17.39 -1.91
CA ASP A 209 2.45 18.17 -0.70
C ASP A 209 1.55 19.39 -0.45
N GLN A 210 0.32 19.40 -0.99
CA GLN A 210 -0.65 20.47 -0.81
C GLN A 210 -1.95 19.94 -0.19
N GLU A 211 -2.49 20.65 0.80
CA GLU A 211 -3.70 20.37 1.60
C GLU A 211 -3.83 18.97 2.23
N TRP A 212 -3.02 18.00 1.84
CA TRP A 212 -2.93 16.66 2.39
C TRP A 212 -1.76 16.58 3.38
N GLU A 213 -2.02 15.96 4.52
CA GLU A 213 -1.06 15.75 5.60
C GLU A 213 -0.93 14.26 5.89
N GLY A 214 0.28 13.78 6.20
CA GLY A 214 0.52 12.37 6.53
C GLY A 214 0.70 11.45 5.32
N GLY A 215 0.77 10.16 5.62
CA GLY A 215 0.84 9.11 4.60
C GLY A 215 -0.54 8.78 4.03
N LEU A 216 -0.58 7.98 2.97
CA LEU A 216 -1.83 7.43 2.44
C LEU A 216 -1.92 5.94 2.75
N PHE A 217 -2.88 5.55 3.58
CA PHE A 217 -3.15 4.15 3.82
C PHE A 217 -3.57 3.43 2.52
N VAL A 218 -2.94 2.28 2.26
CA VAL A 218 -3.20 1.41 1.10
C VAL A 218 -3.45 -0.03 1.58
N PHE A 219 -4.37 -0.72 0.91
CA PHE A 219 -4.88 -2.03 1.32
C PHE A 219 -4.02 -3.21 0.82
N ASP A 220 -2.70 -3.00 0.78
CA ASP A 220 -1.71 -3.98 0.33
C ASP A 220 -0.49 -4.00 1.26
N ASP A 221 0.51 -4.83 0.96
CA ASP A 221 1.62 -5.11 1.88
C ASP A 221 2.50 -3.89 2.17
N ARG A 222 2.31 -2.77 1.44
CA ARG A 222 2.98 -1.48 1.74
C ARG A 222 2.41 -0.81 2.99
N LEU A 223 1.13 -1.06 3.31
CA LEU A 223 0.32 -0.43 4.35
C LEU A 223 0.12 1.08 4.18
N VAL A 224 1.18 1.83 3.94
CA VAL A 224 1.17 3.29 3.78
C VAL A 224 2.06 3.71 2.62
N SER A 225 1.54 4.57 1.74
CA SER A 225 2.31 5.27 0.72
C SER A 225 2.75 6.63 1.24
N ASP A 226 4.02 6.98 1.02
CA ASP A 226 4.58 8.27 1.42
C ASP A 226 4.17 9.34 0.40
N VAL A 227 3.27 10.25 0.79
CA VAL A 227 2.67 11.26 -0.10
C VAL A 227 2.59 12.66 0.51
N GLY A 228 2.97 12.83 1.78
CA GLY A 228 2.85 14.09 2.49
C GLY A 228 3.75 14.17 3.72
N GLU A 229 3.75 15.33 4.36
CA GLU A 229 4.53 15.57 5.58
C GLU A 229 4.10 14.65 6.71
N ASN A 230 5.06 14.17 7.52
CA ASN A 230 4.73 13.26 8.59
C ASN A 230 3.87 13.94 9.66
N ILE A 231 2.75 13.31 10.02
CA ILE A 231 1.94 13.69 11.17
C ILE A 231 1.86 12.60 12.24
N THR A 232 2.54 11.47 12.03
CA THR A 232 2.46 10.30 12.90
C THR A 232 3.71 10.14 13.76
N SER A 233 3.57 9.45 14.89
CA SER A 233 4.65 9.16 15.82
C SER A 233 4.57 7.72 16.31
N CYS A 234 5.72 7.15 16.62
CA CYS A 234 5.84 5.80 17.16
C CYS A 234 5.00 5.67 18.44
N GLU A 235 4.07 4.71 18.48
CA GLU A 235 3.18 4.51 19.62
C GLU A 235 3.91 4.07 20.90
N HIS A 236 5.14 3.57 20.77
CA HIS A 236 5.96 3.13 21.91
C HIS A 236 6.83 4.24 22.51
N CYS A 237 7.35 5.16 21.70
CA CYS A 237 8.36 6.14 22.15
C CYS A 237 8.08 7.59 21.75
N GLY A 238 7.06 7.85 20.94
CA GLY A 238 6.65 9.20 20.51
C GLY A 238 7.56 9.86 19.47
N ILE A 239 8.60 9.18 18.98
CA ILE A 239 9.45 9.72 17.91
C ILE A 239 8.67 9.78 16.60
N SER A 240 8.86 10.86 15.82
CA SER A 240 8.30 11.02 14.48
C SER A 240 8.64 9.82 13.60
N GLU A 241 7.62 9.09 13.16
CA GLU A 241 7.74 7.86 12.39
C GLU A 241 6.54 7.72 11.45
N LYS A 242 6.78 7.20 10.25
CA LYS A 242 5.78 6.98 9.19
C LYS A 242 5.48 5.50 8.95
N GLN A 243 6.29 4.60 9.51
CA GLN A 243 6.19 3.18 9.24
C GLN A 243 5.13 2.51 10.11
N PHE A 244 4.14 1.92 9.44
CA PHE A 244 3.08 1.14 10.05
C PHE A 244 3.39 -0.35 9.99
N TYR A 245 2.88 -1.07 10.99
CA TYR A 245 2.97 -2.52 11.09
C TYR A 245 1.65 -3.08 11.61
N ASN A 246 1.32 -4.30 11.18
CA ASN A 246 0.33 -5.09 11.88
C ASN A 246 0.99 -5.77 13.08
N CYS A 247 0.33 -5.72 14.23
CA CYS A 247 0.79 -6.41 15.42
C CYS A 247 1.04 -7.90 15.11
N HIS A 248 2.21 -8.39 15.51
CA HIS A 248 2.54 -9.80 15.36
C HIS A 248 1.69 -10.71 16.24
N ASN A 249 1.07 -10.23 17.31
CA ASN A 249 0.03 -11.00 17.99
C ASN A 249 -1.18 -11.20 17.07
N LEU A 250 -1.41 -12.44 16.64
CA LEU A 250 -2.49 -12.83 15.72
C LEU A 250 -3.89 -12.65 16.31
N ASP A 251 -4.00 -12.57 17.64
CA ASP A 251 -5.28 -12.30 18.31
C ASP A 251 -5.55 -10.79 18.45
N CYS A 252 -4.54 -9.94 18.21
CA CYS A 252 -4.67 -8.48 18.21
C CYS A 252 -4.80 -7.93 16.78
N ASP A 253 -3.81 -8.20 15.91
CA ASP A 253 -3.72 -7.69 14.53
C ASP A 253 -3.90 -6.16 14.38
N LYS A 254 -3.68 -5.39 15.46
CA LYS A 254 -3.77 -3.94 15.41
C LYS A 254 -2.73 -3.38 14.44
N LEU A 255 -3.17 -2.51 13.53
CA LEU A 255 -2.28 -1.65 12.76
C LEU A 255 -1.76 -0.53 13.67
N PHE A 256 -0.44 -0.38 13.80
CA PHE A 256 0.19 0.58 14.70
C PHE A 256 1.48 1.16 14.12
N ILE A 257 1.86 2.36 14.58
CA ILE A 257 3.09 3.06 14.13
C ILE A 257 4.25 2.66 15.05
N CYS A 258 5.38 2.26 14.47
CA CYS A 258 6.52 1.79 15.25
C CYS A 258 7.85 2.16 14.60
N CYS A 259 8.74 2.81 15.36
CA CYS A 259 10.10 3.06 14.87
C CYS A 259 10.92 1.78 14.86
N LYS A 260 12.01 1.77 14.10
CA LYS A 260 12.88 0.60 13.94
C LYS A 260 13.35 0.03 15.29
N GLU A 261 13.80 0.88 16.21
CA GLU A 261 14.31 0.46 17.52
C GLU A 261 13.21 -0.17 18.39
N CYS A 262 12.01 0.42 18.38
CA CYS A 262 10.87 -0.14 19.11
C CYS A 262 10.38 -1.44 18.46
N ARG A 263 10.43 -1.55 17.14
CA ARG A 263 10.07 -2.77 16.43
C ARG A 263 10.96 -3.94 16.86
N GLU A 264 12.27 -3.73 16.93
CA GLU A 264 13.23 -4.74 17.39
C GLU A 264 12.97 -5.08 18.87
N LYS A 265 12.77 -4.07 19.72
CA LYS A 265 12.51 -4.26 21.17
C LYS A 265 11.22 -5.02 21.46
N PHE A 266 10.13 -4.71 20.76
CA PHE A 266 8.80 -5.27 20.98
C PHE A 266 8.45 -6.37 19.97
N LYS A 267 9.43 -6.87 19.19
CA LYS A 267 9.24 -7.91 18.15
C LYS A 267 8.06 -7.64 17.22
N THR A 268 7.90 -6.39 16.79
CA THR A 268 6.78 -5.92 15.94
C THR A 268 5.39 -6.09 16.60
N CYS A 269 5.32 -6.01 17.93
CA CYS A 269 4.05 -5.96 18.66
C CYS A 269 3.72 -4.54 19.14
N CYS A 270 2.42 -4.24 19.27
CA CYS A 270 1.93 -2.92 19.68
C CYS A 270 2.05 -2.67 21.19
N SER A 271 2.31 -3.71 21.98
CA SER A 271 2.46 -3.61 23.43
C SER A 271 3.31 -4.76 23.96
N THR A 272 3.72 -4.68 25.23
CA THR A 272 4.43 -5.75 25.93
C THR A 272 3.56 -7.00 26.06
N GLU A 273 2.28 -6.84 26.38
CA GLU A 273 1.32 -7.95 26.49
C GLU A 273 1.18 -8.68 25.16
N CYS A 274 1.15 -7.95 24.04
CA CYS A 274 1.13 -8.56 22.73
C CYS A 274 2.45 -9.24 22.39
N ASN A 275 3.60 -8.72 22.83
CA ASN A 275 4.91 -9.35 22.61
C ASN A 275 5.04 -10.70 23.34
N ASP A 276 4.41 -10.81 24.52
CA ASP A 276 4.41 -12.03 25.34
C ASP A 276 3.28 -13.01 24.96
N ALA A 277 2.37 -12.62 24.06
CA ALA A 277 1.27 -13.47 23.63
C ALA A 277 1.79 -14.73 22.91
N PRO A 278 1.18 -15.91 23.14
CA PRO A 278 1.68 -17.17 22.59
C PRO A 278 1.51 -17.28 21.06
N ARG A 279 0.51 -16.60 20.50
CA ARG A 279 0.10 -16.73 19.11
C ARG A 279 0.68 -15.60 18.25
N GLN A 280 1.96 -15.72 17.92
CA GLN A 280 2.67 -14.73 17.09
C GLN A 280 2.63 -15.08 15.59
N ARG A 281 2.62 -14.04 14.75
CA ARG A 281 2.94 -14.11 13.33
C ARG A 281 4.37 -14.63 13.22
N LYS A 282 4.56 -15.63 12.35
CA LYS A 282 5.91 -16.04 11.95
C LYS A 282 6.49 -14.90 11.14
N GLU A 283 7.67 -14.43 11.53
CA GLU A 283 8.39 -13.42 10.77
C GLU A 283 8.65 -13.99 9.37
N ILE A 284 7.99 -13.41 8.37
CA ILE A 284 8.23 -13.75 6.98
C ILE A 284 9.61 -13.16 6.68
N GLN A 285 10.64 -14.01 6.65
CA GLN A 285 11.92 -13.62 6.08
C GLN A 285 11.62 -13.15 4.67
N GLN A 286 11.85 -11.85 4.39
CA GLN A 286 11.72 -11.35 3.03
C GLN A 286 12.52 -12.27 2.11
N PRO A 287 11.99 -12.65 0.94
CA PRO A 287 12.72 -13.46 -0.01
C PRO A 287 13.99 -12.69 -0.35
N GLN A 288 15.09 -13.17 0.22
CA GLN A 288 16.42 -12.62 0.08
C GLN A 288 16.78 -12.68 -1.40
N GLU A 289 16.91 -11.52 -2.05
CA GLU A 289 17.19 -11.46 -3.48
C GLU A 289 18.64 -11.91 -3.70
N ILE A 290 18.83 -12.93 -4.53
CA ILE A 290 20.17 -13.42 -4.87
C ILE A 290 20.83 -12.42 -5.80
N ILE A 291 21.71 -11.60 -5.25
CA ILE A 291 22.47 -10.59 -6.00
C ILE A 291 23.80 -11.12 -6.53
N GLY A 292 24.26 -12.28 -6.06
CA GLY A 292 25.56 -12.80 -6.48
C GLY A 292 25.97 -14.12 -5.86
N LYS A 293 27.24 -14.49 -6.07
CA LYS A 293 27.86 -15.67 -5.49
C LYS A 293 29.31 -15.40 -5.12
N VAL A 294 29.78 -16.05 -4.06
CA VAL A 294 31.19 -16.04 -3.69
C VAL A 294 31.98 -16.87 -4.69
N GLU A 295 32.98 -16.27 -5.32
CA GLU A 295 33.93 -16.96 -6.20
C GLU A 295 35.13 -17.48 -5.41
N ASN A 296 35.58 -16.73 -4.41
CA ASN A 296 36.72 -17.11 -3.56
C ASN A 296 36.71 -16.38 -2.21
N TRP A 297 37.46 -16.91 -1.24
CA TRP A 297 37.74 -16.24 0.04
C TRP A 297 39.24 -16.28 0.33
N TYR A 298 39.81 -15.12 0.66
CA TYR A 298 41.22 -14.94 0.98
C TYR A 298 41.40 -14.83 2.51
N PRO A 299 41.62 -15.94 3.23
CA PRO A 299 41.59 -15.95 4.69
C PRO A 299 42.71 -15.12 5.33
N LYS A 300 43.85 -14.93 4.65
CA LYS A 300 44.98 -14.15 5.17
C LYS A 300 44.67 -12.66 5.30
N VAL A 301 43.77 -12.15 4.46
CA VAL A 301 43.40 -10.73 4.42
C VAL A 301 41.94 -10.49 4.81
N GLY A 302 41.15 -11.56 5.01
CA GLY A 302 39.75 -11.45 5.38
C GLY A 302 38.88 -10.84 4.28
N VAL A 303 39.12 -11.20 3.01
CA VAL A 303 38.41 -10.62 1.86
C VAL A 303 37.73 -11.70 1.04
N ALA A 304 36.47 -11.49 0.66
CA ALA A 304 35.75 -12.35 -0.25
C ALA A 304 35.71 -11.74 -1.66
N LEU A 305 35.97 -12.56 -2.67
CA LEU A 305 35.71 -12.24 -4.08
C LEU A 305 34.30 -12.70 -4.42
N ILE A 306 33.46 -11.76 -4.86
CA ILE A 306 32.04 -11.98 -5.12
C ILE A 306 31.75 -11.57 -6.55
N LYS A 307 31.06 -12.44 -7.28
CA LYS A 307 30.44 -12.10 -8.56
C LYS A 307 29.01 -11.62 -8.30
N VAL A 308 28.74 -10.35 -8.61
CA VAL A 308 27.43 -9.73 -8.48
C VAL A 308 26.78 -9.58 -9.85
N ASN A 309 25.47 -9.80 -9.91
CA ASN A 309 24.65 -9.70 -11.13
C ASN A 309 23.65 -8.53 -11.06
N GLU A 310 23.59 -7.84 -9.93
CA GLU A 310 22.68 -6.72 -9.62
C GLU A 310 23.48 -5.61 -8.94
N GLU A 311 22.86 -4.42 -8.80
CA GLU A 311 23.53 -3.24 -8.25
C GLU A 311 23.87 -3.40 -6.76
N VAL A 312 25.13 -3.13 -6.40
CA VAL A 312 25.64 -3.17 -5.02
C VAL A 312 26.35 -1.85 -4.69
N LYS A 313 26.14 -1.33 -3.48
CA LYS A 313 26.71 -0.03 -3.02
C LYS A 313 27.39 -0.15 -1.65
N ILE A 314 28.39 0.69 -1.42
CA ILE A 314 28.94 0.88 -0.06
C ILE A 314 27.83 1.32 0.89
N GLY A 315 27.84 0.80 2.12
CA GLY A 315 26.84 1.04 3.15
C GLY A 315 25.66 0.06 3.13
N GLN A 316 25.48 -0.72 2.07
CA GLN A 316 24.50 -1.79 1.96
C GLN A 316 24.88 -2.97 2.86
N THR A 317 23.88 -3.64 3.43
CA THR A 317 24.09 -4.90 4.17
C THR A 317 23.79 -6.06 3.23
N ILE A 318 24.68 -7.05 3.20
CA ILE A 318 24.49 -8.29 2.45
C ILE A 318 24.58 -9.46 3.42
N SER A 319 23.94 -10.57 3.06
CA SER A 319 24.11 -11.86 3.73
C SER A 319 24.73 -12.87 2.78
N ILE A 320 25.59 -13.73 3.30
CA ILE A 320 26.23 -14.81 2.55
C ILE A 320 25.77 -16.14 3.14
N LYS A 321 25.06 -16.91 2.31
CA LYS A 321 24.39 -18.13 2.73
C LYS A 321 24.86 -19.33 1.92
N GLY A 322 25.19 -20.40 2.62
CA GLY A 322 25.67 -21.65 2.06
C GLY A 322 25.31 -22.84 2.94
N LYS A 323 25.83 -24.03 2.61
CA LYS A 323 25.55 -25.25 3.40
C LYS A 323 25.99 -25.14 4.87
N THR A 324 27.01 -24.34 5.14
CA THR A 324 27.59 -24.16 6.48
C THR A 324 27.98 -22.69 6.72
N THR A 325 27.40 -21.77 5.95
CA THR A 325 27.74 -20.35 5.97
C THR A 325 26.44 -19.60 6.16
N ASP A 326 26.36 -18.77 7.19
CA ASP A 326 25.23 -17.88 7.42
C ASP A 326 25.76 -16.65 8.17
N THR A 327 26.23 -15.66 7.40
CA THR A 327 26.85 -14.44 7.94
C THR A 327 26.27 -13.23 7.23
N SER A 328 26.14 -12.11 7.95
CA SER A 328 25.74 -10.83 7.38
C SER A 328 26.83 -9.79 7.64
N THR A 329 27.07 -8.92 6.66
CA THR A 329 28.06 -7.84 6.77
C THR A 329 27.57 -6.58 6.08
N ARG A 330 27.93 -5.42 6.64
CA ARG A 330 27.73 -4.13 6.00
C ARG A 330 28.96 -3.83 5.16
N ILE A 331 28.77 -3.51 3.89
CA ILE A 331 29.87 -3.20 2.98
C ILE A 331 30.49 -1.85 3.39
N THR A 332 31.65 -1.89 4.02
CA THR A 332 32.41 -0.69 4.41
C THR A 332 33.42 -0.28 3.35
N GLU A 333 33.90 -1.24 2.56
CA GLU A 333 34.86 -1.05 1.47
C GLU A 333 34.54 -2.07 0.37
N MET A 334 34.67 -1.65 -0.89
CA MET A 334 34.46 -2.48 -2.06
C MET A 334 35.47 -2.12 -3.13
N ARG A 335 36.06 -3.13 -3.79
CA ARG A 335 37.00 -2.93 -4.90
C ARG A 335 36.59 -3.70 -6.14
N ASP A 336 36.90 -3.16 -7.31
CA ASP A 336 36.73 -3.83 -8.61
C ASP A 336 37.83 -4.88 -8.87
N ASP A 337 37.79 -5.51 -10.05
CA ASP A 337 38.76 -6.54 -10.49
C ASP A 337 40.18 -5.97 -10.68
N ASP A 338 40.28 -4.65 -10.90
CA ASP A 338 41.54 -3.91 -11.02
C ASP A 338 42.08 -3.44 -9.65
N GLY A 339 41.33 -3.69 -8.56
CA GLY A 339 41.70 -3.34 -7.19
C GLY A 339 41.42 -1.89 -6.79
N ASN A 340 40.73 -1.11 -7.63
CA ASN A 340 40.33 0.27 -7.33
C ASN A 340 39.16 0.28 -6.35
N VAL A 341 39.17 1.22 -5.41
CA VAL A 341 38.04 1.40 -4.48
C VAL A 341 36.87 2.02 -5.24
N ILE A 342 35.72 1.37 -5.16
CA ILE A 342 34.49 1.77 -5.86
C ILE A 342 33.33 1.93 -4.87
N ASN A 343 32.47 2.92 -5.11
CA ASN A 343 31.32 3.18 -4.23
C ASN A 343 30.06 2.40 -4.65
N HIS A 344 29.99 1.96 -5.90
CA HIS A 344 28.90 1.16 -6.44
C HIS A 344 29.38 0.31 -7.64
N VAL A 345 28.66 -0.78 -7.94
CA VAL A 345 28.84 -1.61 -9.14
C VAL A 345 27.47 -2.10 -9.59
N SER A 346 27.21 -2.15 -10.89
CA SER A 346 25.93 -2.65 -11.43
C SER A 346 25.94 -4.17 -11.67
N SER A 347 27.09 -4.72 -12.06
CA SER A 347 27.36 -6.16 -12.16
C SER A 347 28.88 -6.36 -12.35
N GLY A 348 29.42 -7.51 -11.97
CA GLY A 348 30.85 -7.81 -12.15
C GLY A 348 31.47 -8.53 -10.97
N LEU A 349 32.81 -8.57 -10.95
CA LEU A 349 33.59 -9.08 -9.82
C LEU A 349 33.93 -7.94 -8.88
N ILE A 350 33.71 -8.18 -7.59
CA ILE A 350 34.11 -7.27 -6.52
C ILE A 350 34.80 -8.02 -5.40
N THR A 351 35.63 -7.30 -4.66
CA THR A 351 36.15 -7.78 -3.38
C THR A 351 35.64 -6.93 -2.23
N ILE A 352 35.25 -7.60 -1.15
CA ILE A 352 34.77 -6.95 0.09
C ILE A 352 35.39 -7.58 1.33
N PRO A 353 35.64 -6.81 2.41
CA PRO A 353 36.06 -7.36 3.70
C PRO A 353 34.96 -8.20 4.36
N ILE A 354 35.31 -9.39 4.84
CA ILE A 354 34.43 -10.31 5.57
C ILE A 354 35.21 -10.94 6.74
N SER A 355 34.67 -10.79 7.95
CA SER A 355 35.26 -11.32 9.19
C SER A 355 35.14 -12.83 9.34
N GLU A 356 34.15 -13.44 8.68
CA GLU A 356 33.84 -14.87 8.79
C GLU A 356 34.23 -15.67 7.55
N LYS A 357 34.38 -16.98 7.76
CA LYS A 357 34.68 -17.93 6.68
C LYS A 357 33.51 -18.08 5.73
N VAL A 358 33.74 -17.72 4.47
CA VAL A 358 32.81 -17.98 3.36
C VAL A 358 33.42 -18.95 2.35
N ARG A 359 32.57 -19.62 1.56
CA ARG A 359 32.96 -20.68 0.63
C ARG A 359 32.57 -20.32 -0.79
N LYS A 360 33.32 -20.85 -1.75
CA LYS A 360 32.97 -20.78 -3.17
C LYS A 360 31.56 -21.33 -3.40
N ASN A 361 30.78 -20.62 -4.20
CA ASN A 361 29.36 -20.82 -4.51
C ASN A 361 28.36 -20.52 -3.39
N ASP A 362 28.81 -20.01 -2.23
CA ASP A 362 27.87 -19.42 -1.28
C ASP A 362 27.13 -18.27 -1.94
N VAL A 363 25.83 -18.20 -1.69
CA VAL A 363 24.92 -17.26 -2.32
C VAL A 363 24.98 -15.94 -1.57
N VAL A 364 25.10 -14.85 -2.31
CA VAL A 364 25.06 -13.50 -1.75
C VAL A 364 23.68 -12.94 -1.96
N VAL A 365 23.07 -12.50 -0.88
CA VAL A 365 21.71 -11.98 -0.86
C VAL A 365 21.61 -10.66 -0.13
N VAL A 366 20.58 -9.89 -0.47
CA VAL A 366 20.22 -8.61 0.18
C VAL A 366 18.89 -8.68 0.88
#